data_AF-A0A223HSN9-F1
#
_entry.id   AF-A0A223HSN9-F1
#
_cell.length_a   1.000
_cell.length_b   1.000
_cell.length_c   1.000
_cell.angle_alpha   90.00
_cell.angle_beta   90.00
_cell.angle_gamma   90.00
#
_symmetry.space_group_name_H-M   'P 1'
#
loop_
_entity.id
_entity.type
_entity.pdbx_description
1 polymer ?
#
loop_
_entity_poly.entity_id
_entity_poly.type
_entity_poly.pdbx_seq_one_letter_code
_entity_poly.pdbx_strand_id
1 'polypeptide(L)'
;MKYFGAGLSESHKELNRIIRKPELIEQTKELFLEIHGKLHLSVVSGNERNEVDELVGDLREDEYAIMPTAKDETIAWVLWHISRIEDLTMNILVNGEKQIFNEDWQTRMNSPIRDTGNALSDNQIIQLSKSLRIQELLEYRNEVGRESREIIRTLSPDDIRRKIPTQRISRILEEGGITNHEDSIWLLDFWAKKDIAGILLMPPTRHVMLHLNDCCKWKLAIRGRHH
;
A
#
# COMPACT_ATOMS: atom_id res chain seq x y z
N MET A 1 17.28 -8.25 8.62
CA MET A 1 16.85 -9.66 8.45
C MET A 1 15.55 -9.64 7.65
N LYS A 2 15.36 -10.57 6.72
CA LYS A 2 14.17 -10.62 5.86
C LYS A 2 13.14 -11.57 6.48
N TYR A 3 11.95 -11.07 6.77
CA TYR A 3 10.83 -11.78 7.40
C TYR A 3 9.65 -12.01 6.45
N PHE A 4 9.73 -11.45 5.24
CA PHE A 4 8.68 -11.52 4.24
C PHE A 4 9.25 -11.48 2.82
N GLY A 5 8.57 -12.15 1.89
CA GLY A 5 8.65 -11.88 0.47
C GLY A 5 9.93 -12.42 -0.16
N ALA A 6 10.31 -13.66 0.15
CA ALA A 6 11.49 -14.31 -0.44
C ALA A 6 11.48 -14.16 -1.98
N GLY A 7 12.63 -13.81 -2.58
CA GLY A 7 12.73 -13.53 -4.02
C GLY A 7 12.16 -12.18 -4.52
N LEU A 8 11.19 -11.56 -3.83
CA LEU A 8 10.54 -10.32 -4.32
C LEU A 8 11.49 -9.14 -4.58
N SER A 9 12.56 -9.03 -3.79
CA SER A 9 13.58 -7.99 -4.01
C SER A 9 14.28 -8.14 -5.36
N GLU A 10 14.51 -9.37 -5.82
CA GLU A 10 15.16 -9.63 -7.11
C GLU A 10 14.17 -9.43 -8.26
N SER A 11 12.92 -9.91 -8.10
CA SER A 11 11.85 -9.63 -9.06
C SER A 11 11.62 -8.12 -9.24
N HIS A 12 11.69 -7.34 -8.15
CA HIS A 12 11.54 -5.88 -8.21
C HIS A 12 12.72 -5.18 -8.90
N LYS A 13 13.96 -5.65 -8.69
CA LYS A 13 15.12 -5.17 -9.45
C LYS A 13 14.96 -5.45 -10.94
N GLU A 14 14.45 -6.63 -11.28
CA GLU A 14 14.16 -6.98 -12.67
C GLU A 14 13.07 -6.09 -13.25
N LEU A 15 11.98 -5.85 -12.51
CA LEU A 15 10.94 -4.90 -12.91
C LEU A 15 11.54 -3.52 -13.20
N ASN A 16 12.41 -3.00 -12.32
CA ASN A 16 13.07 -1.71 -12.53
C ASN A 16 13.94 -1.69 -13.82
N ARG A 17 14.55 -2.82 -14.18
CA ARG A 17 15.37 -2.97 -15.39
C ARG A 17 14.54 -2.94 -16.67
N ILE A 18 13.33 -3.50 -16.64
CA ILE A 18 12.49 -3.67 -17.84
C ILE A 18 11.39 -2.62 -17.99
N ILE A 19 10.88 -2.04 -16.89
CA ILE A 19 9.63 -1.27 -16.90
C ILE A 19 9.63 -0.12 -17.90
N ARG A 20 10.77 0.53 -18.16
CA ARG A 20 10.84 1.64 -19.11
C ARG A 20 11.07 1.20 -20.56
N LYS A 21 11.14 -0.09 -20.88
CA LYS A 21 11.38 -0.61 -22.24
C LYS A 21 10.05 -0.85 -22.97
N PRO A 22 9.67 -0.02 -23.96
CA PRO A 22 8.36 -0.12 -24.61
C PRO A 22 8.07 -1.49 -25.21
N GLU A 23 9.09 -2.14 -25.76
CA GLU A 23 9.04 -3.47 -26.36
C GLU A 23 8.79 -4.59 -25.35
N LEU A 24 8.95 -4.33 -24.05
CA LEU A 24 8.75 -5.28 -22.96
C LEU A 24 7.52 -4.95 -22.10
N ILE A 25 6.55 -4.19 -22.63
CA ILE A 25 5.38 -3.76 -21.87
C ILE A 25 4.57 -4.93 -21.29
N GLU A 26 4.34 -5.98 -22.06
CA GLU A 26 3.54 -7.12 -21.59
C GLU A 26 4.29 -7.90 -20.50
N GLN A 27 5.60 -8.13 -20.67
CA GLN A 27 6.45 -8.72 -19.64
C GLN A 27 6.51 -7.85 -18.37
N THR A 28 6.52 -6.53 -18.54
CA THR A 28 6.48 -5.57 -17.43
C THR A 28 5.18 -5.68 -16.64
N LYS A 29 4.03 -5.76 -17.33
CA LYS A 29 2.72 -5.94 -16.71
C LYS A 29 2.64 -7.27 -15.97
N GLU A 30 3.05 -8.36 -16.61
CA GLU A 30 3.07 -9.70 -16.01
C GLU A 30 3.92 -9.73 -14.74
N LEU A 31 5.15 -9.23 -14.80
CA LEU A 31 6.06 -9.19 -13.66
C LEU A 31 5.54 -8.28 -12.54
N PHE A 32 4.96 -7.11 -12.88
CA PHE A 32 4.31 -6.26 -11.89
C PHE A 32 3.17 -7.00 -11.20
N LEU A 33 2.28 -7.64 -11.96
CA LEU A 33 1.12 -8.35 -11.43
C LEU A 33 1.51 -9.56 -10.58
N GLU A 34 2.62 -10.24 -10.90
CA GLU A 34 3.19 -11.31 -10.07
C GLU A 34 3.71 -10.78 -8.73
N ILE A 35 4.51 -9.71 -8.76
CA ILE A 35 5.01 -9.06 -7.53
C ILE A 35 3.82 -8.58 -6.70
N HIS A 36 2.90 -7.82 -7.30
CA HIS A 36 1.75 -7.22 -6.64
C HIS A 36 0.83 -8.26 -6.00
N GLY A 37 0.61 -9.40 -6.66
CA GLY A 37 -0.18 -10.50 -6.12
C GLY A 37 0.42 -11.08 -4.82
N LYS A 38 1.74 -11.24 -4.77
CA LYS A 38 2.47 -11.68 -3.56
C LYS A 38 2.46 -10.64 -2.42
N LEU A 39 2.06 -9.40 -2.70
CA LEU A 39 1.92 -8.31 -1.73
C LEU A 39 0.48 -8.15 -1.23
N HIS A 40 -0.46 -8.92 -1.76
CA HIS A 40 -1.88 -8.83 -1.41
C HIS A 40 -2.41 -10.16 -0.88
N LEU A 41 -3.59 -10.13 -0.25
CA LEU A 41 -4.30 -11.36 0.07
C LEU A 41 -4.57 -12.12 -1.22
N SER A 42 -4.51 -13.45 -1.13
CA SER A 42 -4.69 -14.35 -2.27
C SER A 42 -5.96 -14.06 -3.09
N VAL A 43 -7.03 -13.58 -2.44
CA VAL A 43 -8.30 -13.17 -3.07
C VAL A 43 -8.15 -12.06 -4.13
N VAL A 44 -7.07 -11.31 -4.11
CA VAL A 44 -6.76 -10.26 -5.10
C VAL A 44 -6.09 -10.87 -6.35
N SER A 45 -5.42 -12.02 -6.23
CA SER A 45 -4.56 -12.56 -7.28
C SER A 45 -4.66 -14.08 -7.46
N GLY A 46 -5.88 -14.62 -7.52
CA GLY A 46 -6.13 -16.00 -7.95
C GLY A 46 -6.35 -17.03 -6.84
N ASN A 47 -6.48 -16.60 -5.58
CA ASN A 47 -6.81 -17.42 -4.40
C ASN A 47 -5.77 -18.50 -4.02
N GLU A 48 -4.55 -18.45 -4.57
CA GLU A 48 -3.45 -19.27 -4.06
C GLU A 48 -2.88 -18.62 -2.80
N ARG A 49 -2.89 -19.37 -1.68
CA ARG A 49 -2.46 -18.89 -0.37
C ARG A 49 -1.00 -18.44 -0.40
N ASN A 50 -0.72 -17.28 0.20
CA ASN A 50 0.59 -16.65 0.25
C ASN A 50 0.97 -16.12 1.65
N GLU A 51 2.15 -15.50 1.75
CA GLU A 51 2.70 -14.97 3.02
C GLU A 51 1.81 -13.87 3.66
N VAL A 52 1.02 -13.14 2.88
CA VAL A 52 0.06 -12.14 3.42
C VAL A 52 -1.14 -12.83 4.06
N ASP A 53 -1.65 -13.90 3.44
CA ASP A 53 -2.70 -14.73 4.06
C ASP A 53 -2.19 -15.37 5.36
N GLU A 54 -0.92 -15.79 5.42
CA GLU A 54 -0.29 -16.28 6.65
C GLU A 54 -0.09 -15.18 7.69
N LEU A 55 0.26 -13.96 7.27
CA LEU A 55 0.39 -12.81 8.17
C LEU A 55 -0.94 -12.51 8.86
N VAL A 56 -2.05 -12.40 8.13
CA VAL A 56 -3.34 -11.98 8.72
C VAL A 56 -4.20 -13.13 9.23
N GLY A 57 -4.02 -14.35 8.72
CA GLY A 57 -4.97 -15.45 8.91
C GLY A 57 -5.07 -16.01 10.33
N ASP A 58 -4.13 -15.71 11.21
CA ASP A 58 -4.15 -16.14 12.61
C ASP A 58 -3.89 -15.00 13.61
N LEU A 59 -3.85 -13.74 13.16
CA LEU A 59 -3.70 -12.59 14.06
C LEU A 59 -4.97 -12.47 14.90
N ARG A 60 -4.81 -12.35 16.21
CA ARG A 60 -5.93 -12.00 17.09
C ARG A 60 -6.26 -10.52 16.95
N GLU A 61 -7.50 -10.16 17.23
CA GLU A 61 -8.00 -8.79 17.09
C GLU A 61 -7.17 -7.78 17.90
N ASP A 62 -6.71 -8.15 19.10
CA ASP A 62 -5.85 -7.32 19.94
C ASP A 62 -4.45 -7.11 19.33
N GLU A 63 -3.91 -8.10 18.63
CA GLU A 63 -2.56 -8.06 18.06
C GLU A 63 -2.41 -6.97 16.98
N TYR A 64 -3.49 -6.61 16.29
CA TYR A 64 -3.49 -5.55 15.27
C TYR A 64 -3.17 -4.16 15.84
N ALA A 65 -3.43 -3.94 17.13
CA ALA A 65 -3.24 -2.66 17.82
C ALA A 65 -2.03 -2.65 18.77
N ILE A 66 -1.20 -3.70 18.77
CA ILE A 66 0.02 -3.75 19.58
C ILE A 66 1.17 -3.07 18.83
N MET A 67 1.79 -2.11 19.50
CA MET A 67 3.05 -1.50 19.10
C MET A 67 4.20 -2.18 19.86
N PRO A 68 5.08 -2.96 19.21
CA PRO A 68 6.08 -3.74 19.94
C PRO A 68 7.12 -2.89 20.68
N THR A 69 7.57 -1.78 20.09
CA THR A 69 8.51 -0.83 20.70
C THR A 69 8.19 0.60 20.27
N ALA A 70 8.76 1.61 20.93
CA ALA A 70 8.59 3.03 20.60
C ALA A 70 9.25 3.47 19.27
N LYS A 71 9.72 2.53 18.45
CA LYS A 71 10.26 2.75 17.10
C LYS A 71 9.49 2.00 16.02
N ASP A 72 8.46 1.27 16.43
CA ASP A 72 7.64 0.44 15.57
C ASP A 72 6.24 1.05 15.49
N GLU A 73 5.48 0.69 14.47
CA GLU A 73 4.07 1.00 14.35
C GLU A 73 3.20 -0.22 14.68
N THR A 74 1.89 -0.11 14.45
CA THR A 74 0.94 -1.22 14.59
C THR A 74 0.64 -1.86 13.23
N ILE A 75 0.26 -3.14 13.24
CA ILE A 75 -0.13 -3.84 11.99
C ILE A 75 -1.37 -3.19 11.37
N ALA A 76 -2.36 -2.76 12.17
CA ALA A 76 -3.54 -2.06 11.65
C ALA A 76 -3.19 -0.75 10.94
N TRP A 77 -2.32 0.07 11.53
CA TRP A 77 -1.88 1.32 10.90
C TRP A 77 -1.13 1.05 9.61
N VAL A 78 -0.26 0.03 9.58
CA VAL A 78 0.45 -0.34 8.34
C VAL A 78 -0.54 -0.73 7.24
N LEU A 79 -1.52 -1.59 7.54
CA LEU A 79 -2.52 -2.01 6.56
C LEU A 79 -3.35 -0.82 6.04
N TRP A 80 -3.72 0.12 6.92
CA TRP A 80 -4.34 1.39 6.52
C TRP A 80 -3.42 2.20 5.60
N HIS A 81 -2.19 2.45 6.07
CA HIS A 81 -1.20 3.31 5.44
C HIS A 81 -0.87 2.88 4.01
N ILE A 82 -0.53 1.60 3.82
CA ILE A 82 -0.20 1.07 2.49
C ILE A 82 -1.41 1.09 1.55
N SER A 83 -2.61 0.82 2.07
CA SER A 83 -3.84 0.80 1.25
C SER A 83 -4.27 2.20 0.83
N ARG A 84 -4.12 3.21 1.70
CA ARG A 84 -4.37 4.62 1.37
C ARG A 84 -3.37 5.15 0.36
N ILE A 85 -2.08 4.86 0.53
CA ILE A 85 -1.05 5.27 -0.42
C ILE A 85 -1.27 4.62 -1.79
N GLU A 86 -1.56 3.32 -1.82
CA GLU A 86 -1.82 2.63 -3.09
C GLU A 86 -3.05 3.20 -3.79
N ASP A 87 -4.16 3.40 -3.07
CA ASP A 87 -5.38 3.97 -3.62
C ASP A 87 -5.15 5.35 -4.25
N LEU A 88 -4.54 6.27 -3.51
CA LEU A 88 -4.25 7.61 -4.00
C LEU A 88 -3.33 7.58 -5.23
N THR A 89 -2.28 6.76 -5.19
CA THR A 89 -1.28 6.75 -6.26
C THR A 89 -1.77 6.04 -7.50
N MET A 90 -2.47 4.91 -7.38
CA MET A 90 -2.97 4.15 -8.51
C MET A 90 -4.21 4.80 -9.12
N ASN A 91 -5.22 5.17 -8.32
CA ASN A 91 -6.44 5.73 -8.87
C ASN A 91 -6.29 7.19 -9.29
N ILE A 92 -5.70 8.05 -8.45
CA ILE A 92 -5.59 9.48 -8.79
C ILE A 92 -4.39 9.72 -9.69
N LEU A 93 -3.18 9.25 -9.35
CA LEU A 93 -1.99 9.64 -10.12
C LEU A 93 -1.83 8.85 -11.41
N VAL A 94 -2.02 7.53 -11.38
CA VAL A 94 -1.87 6.68 -12.56
C VAL A 94 -3.10 6.75 -13.47
N ASN A 95 -4.27 6.39 -12.94
CA ASN A 95 -5.51 6.33 -13.72
C ASN A 95 -6.07 7.74 -14.00
N GLY A 96 -6.05 8.63 -13.00
CA GLY A 96 -6.67 9.96 -13.11
C GLY A 96 -8.13 10.01 -12.65
N GLU A 97 -8.60 8.91 -12.07
CA GLU A 97 -9.98 8.72 -11.67
C GLU A 97 -10.17 9.06 -10.18
N LYS A 98 -11.34 8.72 -9.64
CA LYS A 98 -11.63 8.83 -8.22
C LYS A 98 -10.93 7.71 -7.46
N GLN A 99 -10.45 8.02 -6.26
CA GLN A 99 -9.98 7.01 -5.32
C GLN A 99 -11.15 6.10 -4.85
N ILE A 100 -10.83 4.89 -4.39
CA ILE A 100 -11.80 3.95 -3.82
C ILE A 100 -12.32 4.46 -2.48
N PHE A 101 -11.44 5.07 -1.67
CA PHE A 101 -11.83 5.59 -0.36
C PHE A 101 -12.89 6.69 -0.47
N ASN A 102 -13.99 6.50 0.25
CA ASN A 102 -15.11 7.43 0.30
C ASN A 102 -15.77 7.39 1.69
N GLU A 103 -16.87 8.14 1.89
CA GLU A 103 -17.58 8.20 3.18
C GLU A 103 -18.13 6.84 3.61
N ASP A 104 -18.57 5.99 2.67
CA ASP A 104 -19.07 4.65 2.98
C ASP A 104 -17.94 3.76 3.53
N TRP A 105 -16.79 3.75 2.86
CA TRP A 105 -15.61 3.02 3.31
C TRP A 105 -15.10 3.54 4.66
N GLN A 106 -15.05 4.87 4.85
CA GLN A 106 -14.68 5.47 6.11
C GLN A 106 -15.61 5.01 7.25
N THR A 107 -16.91 5.01 7.00
CA THR A 107 -17.94 4.57 7.97
C THR A 107 -17.83 3.08 8.27
N ARG A 108 -17.71 2.24 7.24
CA ARG A 108 -17.56 0.78 7.38
C ARG A 108 -16.36 0.43 8.24
N MET A 109 -15.20 1.00 7.92
CA MET A 109 -13.95 0.79 8.66
C MET A 109 -13.93 1.48 10.03
N ASN A 110 -14.87 2.36 10.35
CA ASN A 110 -14.84 3.20 11.55
C ASN A 110 -13.52 3.99 11.67
N SER A 111 -13.06 4.56 10.56
CA SER A 111 -11.80 5.30 10.52
C SER A 111 -11.98 6.77 10.95
N PRO A 112 -11.25 7.24 11.98
CA PRO A 112 -11.27 8.63 12.42
C PRO A 112 -10.49 9.58 11.49
N ILE A 113 -9.76 9.05 10.51
CA ILE A 113 -8.92 9.83 9.59
C ILE A 113 -9.21 9.48 8.13
N ARG A 114 -8.73 10.34 7.22
CA ARG A 114 -8.88 10.18 5.76
C ARG A 114 -7.55 10.11 5.03
N ASP A 115 -6.53 10.74 5.60
CA ASP A 115 -5.19 10.79 5.07
C ASP A 115 -4.42 9.46 5.24
N THR A 116 -3.19 9.43 4.76
CA THR A 116 -2.29 8.27 4.81
C THR A 116 -1.74 7.96 6.21
N GLY A 117 -2.00 8.78 7.23
CA GLY A 117 -1.57 8.55 8.61
C GLY A 117 -0.10 8.85 8.89
N ASN A 118 0.61 9.53 7.98
CA ASN A 118 2.05 9.81 8.10
C ASN A 118 2.44 10.69 9.29
N ALA A 119 1.57 11.61 9.69
CA ALA A 119 1.85 12.60 10.74
C ALA A 119 1.29 12.18 12.12
N LEU A 120 0.84 10.93 12.27
CA LEU A 120 0.29 10.46 13.54
C LEU A 120 1.42 10.19 14.53
N SER A 121 1.24 10.68 15.75
CA SER A 121 2.05 10.24 16.90
C SER A 121 1.72 8.79 17.30
N ASP A 122 2.60 8.15 18.07
CA ASP A 122 2.41 6.77 18.57
C ASP A 122 1.04 6.56 19.23
N ASN A 123 0.60 7.53 20.05
CA ASN A 123 -0.70 7.47 20.72
C ASN A 123 -1.86 7.51 19.71
N GLN A 124 -1.75 8.34 18.66
CA GLN A 124 -2.75 8.42 17.60
C GLN A 124 -2.75 7.16 16.72
N ILE A 125 -1.58 6.57 16.46
CA ILE A 125 -1.45 5.27 15.77
C ILE A 125 -2.21 4.19 16.55
N ILE A 126 -1.98 4.10 17.86
CA ILE A 126 -2.68 3.12 18.73
C ILE A 126 -4.19 3.39 18.75
N GLN A 127 -4.62 4.65 18.86
CA GLN A 127 -6.03 5.03 18.85
C GLN A 127 -6.71 4.67 17.52
N LEU A 128 -6.08 4.99 16.39
CA LEU A 128 -6.55 4.58 15.06
C LEU A 128 -6.72 3.06 15.01
N SER A 129 -5.69 2.33 15.42
CA SER A 129 -5.66 0.87 15.36
C SER A 129 -6.76 0.21 16.17
N LYS A 130 -7.11 0.78 17.33
CA LYS A 130 -8.22 0.31 18.18
C LYS A 130 -9.59 0.69 17.63
N SER A 131 -9.68 1.77 16.84
CA SER A 131 -10.93 2.23 16.24
C SER A 131 -11.31 1.44 14.99
N LEU A 132 -10.32 1.03 14.20
CA LEU A 132 -10.51 0.41 12.90
C LEU A 132 -11.20 -0.95 13.01
N ARG A 133 -12.23 -1.17 12.19
CA ARG A 133 -12.79 -2.49 11.94
C ARG A 133 -11.90 -3.24 10.95
N ILE A 134 -11.07 -4.14 11.47
CA ILE A 134 -9.99 -4.78 10.70
C ILE A 134 -10.52 -5.54 9.47
N GLN A 135 -11.65 -6.24 9.58
CA GLN A 135 -12.18 -6.96 8.41
C GLN A 135 -12.55 -6.01 7.27
N GLU A 136 -13.17 -4.87 7.58
CA GLU A 136 -13.53 -3.86 6.59
C GLU A 136 -12.29 -3.19 5.98
N LEU A 137 -11.22 -3.03 6.77
CA LEU A 137 -9.93 -2.54 6.27
C LEU A 137 -9.30 -3.53 5.28
N LEU A 138 -9.36 -4.83 5.56
CA LEU A 138 -8.87 -5.85 4.63
C LEU A 138 -9.70 -5.87 3.34
N GLU A 139 -11.03 -5.71 3.42
CA GLU A 139 -11.87 -5.61 2.23
C GLU A 139 -11.58 -4.35 1.41
N TYR A 140 -11.41 -3.19 2.06
CA TYR A 140 -11.00 -1.96 1.38
C TYR A 140 -9.67 -2.16 0.65
N ARG A 141 -8.68 -2.76 1.32
CA ARG A 141 -7.38 -3.09 0.72
C ARG A 141 -7.52 -4.05 -0.47
N ASN A 142 -8.43 -5.02 -0.39
CA ASN A 142 -8.69 -5.94 -1.50
C ASN A 142 -9.28 -5.23 -2.71
N GLU A 143 -10.23 -4.31 -2.52
CA GLU A 143 -10.80 -3.50 -3.61
C GLU A 143 -9.74 -2.61 -4.26
N VAL A 144 -8.93 -1.92 -3.46
CA VAL A 144 -7.79 -1.13 -3.97
C VAL A 144 -6.84 -2.02 -4.79
N GLY A 145 -6.47 -3.18 -4.25
CA GLY A 145 -5.59 -4.12 -4.95
C GLY A 145 -6.17 -4.65 -6.27
N ARG A 146 -7.49 -4.90 -6.33
CA ARG A 146 -8.16 -5.32 -7.58
C ARG A 146 -8.14 -4.21 -8.62
N GLU A 147 -8.52 -2.99 -8.22
CA GLU A 147 -8.54 -1.84 -9.12
C GLU A 147 -7.13 -1.51 -9.64
N SER A 148 -6.11 -1.52 -8.77
CA SER A 148 -4.70 -1.38 -9.15
C SER A 148 -4.31 -2.37 -10.26
N ARG A 149 -4.77 -3.63 -10.19
CA ARG A 149 -4.45 -4.65 -11.20
C ARG A 149 -5.16 -4.38 -12.52
N GLU A 150 -6.42 -3.92 -12.49
CA GLU A 150 -7.11 -3.51 -13.70
C GLU A 150 -6.41 -2.33 -14.38
N ILE A 151 -6.00 -1.32 -13.61
CA ILE A 151 -5.21 -0.18 -14.11
C ILE A 151 -3.94 -0.66 -14.82
N ILE A 152 -3.18 -1.59 -14.23
CA ILE A 152 -1.94 -2.08 -14.84
C ILE A 152 -2.18 -2.77 -16.18
N ARG A 153 -3.27 -3.51 -16.32
CA ARG A 153 -3.59 -4.21 -17.58
C ARG A 153 -3.87 -3.24 -18.72
N THR A 154 -4.42 -2.06 -18.43
CA THR A 154 -4.79 -1.07 -19.46
C THR A 154 -3.64 -0.17 -19.89
N LEU A 155 -2.52 -0.12 -19.16
CA LEU A 155 -1.40 0.77 -19.48
C LEU A 155 -0.77 0.46 -20.85
N SER A 156 -0.56 1.51 -21.64
CA SER A 156 0.22 1.44 -22.88
C SER A 156 1.72 1.69 -22.61
N PRO A 157 2.61 1.35 -23.55
CA PRO A 157 4.03 1.69 -23.44
C PRO A 157 4.29 3.19 -23.21
N ASP A 158 3.49 4.06 -23.83
CA ASP A 158 3.65 5.52 -23.73
C ASP A 158 3.24 6.05 -22.35
N ASP A 159 2.24 5.42 -21.72
CA ASP A 159 1.79 5.81 -20.37
C ASP A 159 2.89 5.65 -19.33
N ILE A 160 3.72 4.61 -19.44
CA ILE A 160 4.72 4.25 -18.43
C ILE A 160 5.73 5.39 -18.18
N ARG A 161 6.07 6.16 -19.22
CA ARG A 161 7.03 7.28 -19.13
C ARG A 161 6.35 8.63 -18.89
N ARG A 162 5.02 8.67 -18.87
CA ARG A 162 4.24 9.89 -18.67
C ARG A 162 4.55 10.48 -17.30
N LYS A 163 4.79 11.79 -17.25
CA LYS A 163 4.91 12.54 -15.99
C LYS A 163 3.55 12.69 -15.34
N ILE A 164 3.51 12.76 -14.01
CA ILE A 164 2.28 13.00 -13.28
C ILE A 164 1.83 14.44 -13.51
N PRO A 165 0.63 14.70 -14.06
CA PRO A 165 0.05 16.04 -14.15
C PRO A 165 -0.06 16.70 -12.76
N THR A 166 0.32 17.98 -12.66
CA THR A 166 0.26 18.74 -11.40
C THR A 166 -1.15 18.76 -10.82
N GLN A 167 -2.18 18.79 -11.67
CA GLN A 167 -3.58 18.75 -11.22
C GLN A 167 -3.91 17.47 -10.44
N ARG A 168 -3.33 16.32 -10.82
CA ARG A 168 -3.52 15.06 -10.08
C ARG A 168 -2.82 15.08 -8.72
N ILE A 169 -1.70 15.78 -8.60
CA ILE A 169 -1.01 16.00 -7.31
C ILE A 169 -1.86 16.91 -6.41
N SER A 170 -2.37 18.03 -6.93
CA SER A 170 -3.24 18.94 -6.17
C SER A 170 -4.50 18.25 -5.65
N ARG A 171 -5.11 17.39 -6.48
CA ARG A 171 -6.28 16.59 -6.09
C ARG A 171 -6.05 15.72 -4.85
N ILE A 172 -4.85 15.17 -4.64
CA ILE A 172 -4.57 14.38 -3.42
C ILE A 172 -4.76 15.22 -2.17
N LEU A 173 -4.30 16.47 -2.18
CA LEU A 173 -4.46 17.38 -1.04
C LEU A 173 -5.92 17.83 -0.88
N GLU A 174 -6.57 18.19 -1.99
CA GLU A 174 -7.98 18.63 -2.01
C GLU A 174 -8.95 17.55 -1.52
N GLU A 175 -8.70 16.29 -1.89
CA GLU A 175 -9.52 15.14 -1.47
C GLU A 175 -9.16 14.64 -0.05
N GLY A 176 -8.19 15.27 0.62
CA GLY A 176 -7.79 14.95 2.00
C GLY A 176 -6.96 13.67 2.14
N GLY A 177 -6.31 13.23 1.06
CA GLY A 177 -5.41 12.06 1.09
C GLY A 177 -4.08 12.35 1.79
N ILE A 178 -3.65 13.60 1.83
CA ILE A 178 -2.43 14.09 2.50
C ILE A 178 -2.78 15.35 3.30
N THR A 179 -2.07 15.59 4.41
CA THR A 179 -2.24 16.81 5.21
C THR A 179 -1.12 17.81 4.95
N ASN A 180 -1.33 19.07 5.35
CA ASN A 180 -0.29 20.12 5.32
C ASN A 180 0.79 19.95 6.41
N HIS A 181 0.77 18.86 7.19
CA HIS A 181 1.79 18.58 8.19
C HIS A 181 3.12 18.23 7.52
N GLU A 182 4.25 18.66 8.09
CA GLU A 182 5.59 18.48 7.47
C GLU A 182 5.93 17.01 7.20
N ASP A 183 5.57 16.10 8.10
CA ASP A 183 5.75 14.64 7.95
C ASP A 183 4.88 14.00 6.85
N SER A 184 3.90 14.72 6.31
CA SER A 184 2.96 14.22 5.31
C SER A 184 3.10 14.95 3.96
N ILE A 185 3.22 16.28 3.97
CA ILE A 185 3.12 17.12 2.77
C ILE A 185 4.25 16.86 1.76
N TRP A 186 5.43 16.43 2.22
CA TRP A 186 6.57 16.12 1.37
C TRP A 186 6.28 15.00 0.35
N LEU A 187 5.29 14.13 0.61
CA LEU A 187 4.89 13.07 -0.31
C LEU A 187 4.39 13.62 -1.65
N LEU A 188 3.73 14.79 -1.64
CA LEU A 188 3.28 15.43 -2.88
C LEU A 188 4.46 15.79 -3.77
N ASP A 189 5.51 16.39 -3.20
CA ASP A 189 6.75 16.71 -3.93
C ASP A 189 7.48 15.45 -4.39
N PHE A 190 7.48 14.40 -3.57
CA PHE A 190 8.09 13.12 -3.93
C PHE A 190 7.39 12.49 -5.15
N TRP A 191 6.05 12.45 -5.16
CA TRP A 191 5.26 11.89 -6.26
C TRP A 191 5.27 12.78 -7.50
N ALA A 192 5.25 14.12 -7.36
CA ALA A 192 5.30 15.06 -8.48
C ALA A 192 6.57 14.92 -9.33
N LYS A 193 7.67 14.47 -8.73
CA LYS A 193 8.95 14.25 -9.44
C LYS A 193 8.98 12.93 -10.24
N LYS A 194 7.98 12.06 -10.10
CA LYS A 194 7.94 10.73 -10.74
C LYS A 194 7.28 10.76 -12.12
N ASP A 195 7.61 9.74 -12.91
CA ASP A 195 6.78 9.24 -14.00
C ASP A 195 5.91 8.07 -13.48
N ILE A 196 5.00 7.57 -14.31
CA ILE A 196 4.17 6.39 -13.97
C ILE A 196 5.05 5.22 -13.55
N ALA A 197 6.13 4.91 -14.28
CA ALA A 197 7.10 3.88 -13.88
C ALA A 197 7.63 4.09 -12.45
N GLY A 198 7.99 5.33 -12.09
CA GLY A 198 8.46 5.68 -10.76
C GLY A 198 7.41 5.51 -9.66
N ILE A 199 6.13 5.72 -9.97
CA ILE A 199 5.01 5.41 -9.09
C ILE A 199 4.85 3.89 -8.94
N LEU A 200 4.84 3.14 -10.04
CA LEU A 200 4.70 1.68 -10.00
C LEU A 200 5.84 0.98 -9.21
N LEU A 201 7.05 1.52 -9.30
CA LEU A 201 8.22 0.95 -8.61
C LEU A 201 8.28 1.23 -7.10
N MET A 202 7.46 2.14 -6.57
CA MET A 202 7.58 2.54 -5.15
C MET A 202 6.28 2.26 -4.37
N PRO A 203 5.22 3.09 -4.41
CA PRO A 203 4.03 2.91 -3.59
C PRO A 203 3.38 1.51 -3.64
N PRO A 204 2.96 0.93 -4.79
CA PRO A 204 2.25 -0.35 -4.82
C PRO A 204 3.19 -1.58 -4.79
N THR A 205 4.51 -1.37 -4.68
CA THR A 205 5.50 -2.45 -4.72
C THR A 205 6.52 -2.35 -3.58
N ARG A 206 7.57 -1.55 -3.75
CA ARG A 206 8.69 -1.48 -2.80
C ARG A 206 8.28 -1.03 -1.41
N HIS A 207 7.39 -0.04 -1.33
CA HIS A 207 6.86 0.47 -0.07
C HIS A 207 6.07 -0.61 0.69
N VAL A 208 5.12 -1.27 0.02
CA VAL A 208 4.35 -2.39 0.59
C VAL A 208 5.26 -3.52 1.07
N MET A 209 6.27 -3.92 0.28
CA MET A 209 7.23 -4.95 0.69
C MET A 209 7.93 -4.65 2.02
N LEU A 210 8.34 -3.39 2.23
CA LEU A 210 9.05 -2.98 3.45
C LEU A 210 8.11 -3.08 4.66
N HIS A 211 6.90 -2.55 4.52
CA HIS A 211 5.92 -2.52 5.60
C HIS A 211 5.37 -3.91 5.97
N LEU A 212 5.16 -4.79 4.99
CA LEU A 212 4.75 -6.17 5.28
C LEU A 212 5.88 -6.97 5.95
N ASN A 213 7.13 -6.72 5.58
CA ASN A 213 8.28 -7.29 6.29
C ASN A 213 8.32 -6.86 7.76
N ASP A 214 8.03 -5.59 8.05
CA ASP A 214 7.95 -5.10 9.42
C ASP A 214 6.76 -5.72 10.18
N CYS A 215 5.60 -5.88 9.54
CA CYS A 215 4.47 -6.59 10.15
C CYS A 215 4.82 -8.03 10.53
N CYS A 216 5.48 -8.79 9.66
CA CYS A 216 5.92 -10.15 9.96
C CYS A 216 6.91 -10.18 11.13
N LYS A 217 7.88 -9.25 11.16
CA LYS A 217 8.81 -9.09 12.29
C LYS A 217 8.07 -8.82 13.60
N TRP A 218 7.11 -7.89 13.58
CA TRP A 218 6.36 -7.48 14.76
C TRP A 218 5.45 -8.58 15.28
N LYS A 219 4.77 -9.32 14.40
CA LYS A 219 3.97 -10.48 14.77
C LYS A 219 4.78 -11.52 15.55
N LEU A 220 6.00 -11.83 15.09
CA LEU A 220 6.91 -12.71 15.82
C LEU A 220 7.32 -12.13 17.18
N ALA A 221 7.63 -10.83 17.25
CA ALA A 221 8.01 -10.17 18.49
C ALA A 221 6.86 -10.12 19.52
N ILE A 222 5.62 -9.90 19.07
CA ILE A 222 4.42 -9.91 19.90
C ILE A 222 4.26 -11.30 20.53
N ARG A 223 4.30 -12.36 19.71
CA ARG A 223 4.08 -13.73 20.18
C ARG A 223 5.24 -14.28 21.00
N GLY A 224 6.47 -13.90 20.68
CA GLY A 224 7.65 -14.25 21.46
C GLY A 224 7.69 -13.65 22.88
N ARG A 225 6.87 -12.63 23.16
CA ARG A 225 6.70 -12.06 24.52
C ARG A 225 5.64 -12.77 25.36
N HIS A 226 4.87 -13.67 24.76
CA HIS A 226 3.79 -14.42 25.41
C HIS A 226 4.18 -15.87 25.75
N HIS A 227 5.47 -16.21 25.64
CA HIS A 227 6.08 -17.44 26.12
C HIS A 227 7.14 -17.11 27.18
#